data_AF-A0A379T642-F1
#
_entry.id   AF-A0A379T642-F1
#
_cell.length_a   1.000
_cell.length_b   1.000
_cell.length_c   1.000
_cell.angle_alpha   90.00
_cell.angle_beta   90.00
_cell.angle_gamma   90.00
#
_symmetry.space_group_name_H-M   'P 1'
#
loop_
_entity.id
_entity.type
_entity.pdbx_description
1 polymer ?
#
loop_
_entity_poly.entity_id
_entity_poly.type
_entity_poly.pdbx_seq_one_letter_code
_entity_poly.pdbx_strand_id
1 'polypeptide(L)'
;MVIFALMGAGGSLCSSTAQSSAFLTIARQEMPDASALWNLNRQLSFFIGATLLTMLLNALQRVLSLEAAYRWTFIAAAIITLLPLIDAVCLNNRKVLLHLKKERP
;
A
#
# COMPACT_ATOMS: atom_id res chain seq x y z
N MET A 1 -17.95 13.05 2.58
CA MET A 1 -17.37 12.80 3.92
C MET A 1 -17.05 11.32 4.14
N VAL A 2 -18.00 10.40 4.01
CA VAL A 2 -17.79 8.95 4.24
C VAL A 2 -16.64 8.35 3.42
N ILE A 3 -16.53 8.67 2.13
CA ILE A 3 -15.49 8.12 1.25
C ILE A 3 -14.08 8.57 1.71
N PHE A 4 -13.92 9.83 2.10
CA PHE A 4 -12.65 10.34 2.63
C PHE A 4 -12.30 9.73 4.00
N ALA A 5 -13.31 9.50 4.85
CA ALA A 5 -13.12 8.83 6.13
C ALA A 5 -12.68 7.37 5.94
N LEU A 6 -13.31 6.64 5.02
CA LEU A 6 -12.92 5.26 4.69
C LEU A 6 -11.52 5.18 4.08
N MET A 7 -11.18 6.11 3.19
CA MET A 7 -9.83 6.20 2.60
C MET A 7 -8.77 6.48 3.66
N GLY A 8 -9.04 7.41 4.57
CA GLY A 8 -8.15 7.75 5.68
C GLY A 8 -7.97 6.60 6.67
N ALA A 9 -9.09 6.02 7.14
CA ALA A 9 -9.08 4.92 8.10
C ALA A 9 -8.40 3.65 7.53
N GLY A 10 -8.73 3.26 6.30
CA GLY A 10 -8.10 2.11 5.64
C GLY A 10 -6.61 2.32 5.42
N GLY A 11 -6.23 3.52 4.95
CA GLY A 11 -4.82 3.90 4.76
C GLY A 11 -4.01 3.85 6.05
N SER A 12 -4.55 4.39 7.15
CA SER A 12 -3.86 4.35 8.45
C SER A 12 -3.72 2.94 8.99
N LEU A 13 -4.79 2.12 8.93
CA LEU A 13 -4.78 0.76 9.46
C LEU A 13 -3.77 -0.13 8.72
N CYS A 14 -3.78 -0.08 7.38
CA CYS A 14 -2.84 -0.84 6.56
C CYS A 14 -1.39 -0.40 6.82
N SER A 15 -1.13 0.92 6.83
CA SER A 15 0.22 1.45 6.98
C SER A 15 0.83 1.15 8.34
N SER A 16 0.05 1.28 9.42
CA SER A 16 0.51 0.94 10.78
C SER A 16 0.75 -0.55 10.94
N THR A 17 -0.15 -1.40 10.43
CA THR A 17 0.02 -2.86 10.50
C THR A 17 1.24 -3.33 9.71
N ALA A 18 1.44 -2.80 8.51
CA ALA A 18 2.58 -3.15 7.66
C ALA A 18 3.91 -2.69 8.28
N GLN A 19 3.96 -1.49 8.86
CA GLN A 19 5.16 -0.99 9.53
C GLN A 19 5.49 -1.82 10.77
N SER A 20 4.51 -2.05 11.65
CA SER A 20 4.71 -2.88 12.84
C SER A 20 5.17 -4.29 12.46
N SER A 21 4.59 -4.88 11.41
CA SER A 21 4.97 -6.21 10.92
C SER A 21 6.40 -6.23 10.37
N ALA A 22 6.80 -5.22 9.60
CA ALA A 22 8.14 -5.12 9.02
C ALA A 22 9.24 -4.96 10.09
N PHE A 23 8.90 -4.42 11.26
CA PHE A 23 9.86 -4.21 12.36
C PHE A 23 9.82 -5.29 13.45
N LEU A 24 8.98 -6.32 13.33
CA LEU A 24 8.88 -7.40 14.34
C LEU A 24 10.20 -8.16 14.56
N THR A 25 11.03 -8.29 13.53
CA THR A 25 12.27 -9.09 13.55
C THR A 25 13.53 -8.25 13.41
N ILE A 26 13.42 -6.91 13.40
CA ILE A 26 14.56 -6.02 13.25
C ILE A 26 15.25 -5.80 14.61
N ALA A 27 16.57 -5.97 14.67
CA ALA A 27 17.33 -5.72 15.88
C ALA A 27 17.27 -4.23 16.27
N ARG A 28 17.23 -3.93 17.58
CA ARG A 28 17.08 -2.55 18.09
C ARG A 28 18.14 -1.59 17.56
N GLN A 29 19.36 -2.07 17.30
CA GLN A 29 20.46 -1.29 16.76
C GLN A 29 20.28 -0.90 15.28
N GLU A 30 19.53 -1.69 14.50
CA GLU A 30 19.26 -1.46 13.07
C GLU A 30 17.92 -0.72 12.84
N MET A 31 17.15 -0.52 13.90
CA MET A 31 15.82 0.09 13.86
C MET A 31 15.80 1.52 13.28
N PRO A 32 16.79 2.41 13.55
CA PRO A 32 16.85 3.73 12.93
C PRO A 32 16.98 3.65 11.40
N ASP A 33 17.88 2.80 10.90
CA ASP A 33 18.13 2.64 9.47
C ASP A 33 16.93 1.99 8.77
N ALA A 34 16.37 0.94 9.37
CA ALA A 34 15.14 0.30 8.88
C ALA A 34 13.96 1.29 8.80
N SER A 35 13.85 2.20 9.77
CA SER A 35 12.82 3.24 9.79
C SER A 35 13.03 4.29 8.69
N ALA A 36 14.26 4.69 8.43
CA ALA A 36 14.61 5.62 7.36
C ALA A 36 14.28 5.00 5.99
N LEU A 37 14.68 3.75 5.77
CA LEU A 37 14.37 3.00 4.54
C LEU A 37 12.86 2.83 4.35
N TRP A 38 12.11 2.51 5.40
CA TRP A 38 10.66 2.42 5.35
C TRP A 38 10.00 3.74 4.94
N ASN A 39 10.45 4.87 5.51
CA ASN A 39 9.93 6.19 5.18
C ASN A 39 10.26 6.58 3.73
N LEU A 40 11.49 6.33 3.27
CA LEU A 40 11.90 6.58 1.89
C LEU A 40 11.07 5.75 0.90
N ASN A 41 10.86 4.46 1.19
CA ASN A 41 10.01 3.59 0.39
C ASN A 41 8.57 4.11 0.30
N ARG A 42 7.99 4.58 1.43
CA ARG A 42 6.65 5.15 1.45
C ARG A 42 6.54 6.43 0.61
N GLN A 43 7.51 7.35 0.76
CA GLN A 43 7.53 8.60 0.00
C GLN A 43 7.70 8.35 -1.50
N LEU A 44 8.60 7.45 -1.88
CA LEU A 44 8.82 7.07 -3.26
C LEU A 44 7.57 6.39 -3.85
N SER A 45 6.94 5.48 -3.10
CA SER A 45 5.70 4.82 -3.51
C SER A 45 4.57 5.83 -3.72
N PHE A 46 4.42 6.81 -2.82
CA PHE A 46 3.44 7.89 -2.97
C PHE A 46 3.71 8.72 -4.23
N PHE A 47 4.96 9.12 -4.44
CA PHE A 47 5.36 9.89 -5.61
C PHE A 47 5.10 9.16 -6.93
N ILE A 48 5.52 7.89 -7.02
CA ILE A 48 5.29 7.05 -8.21
C ILE A 48 3.79 6.84 -8.42
N GLY A 49 3.04 6.53 -7.37
CA GLY A 49 1.59 6.33 -7.45
C GLY A 49 0.85 7.57 -7.93
N ALA A 50 1.15 8.74 -7.36
CA ALA A 50 0.57 10.01 -7.77
C ALA A 50 0.92 10.36 -9.22
N THR A 51 2.17 10.14 -9.63
CA THR A 51 2.62 10.36 -11.01
C THR A 51 1.87 9.45 -11.98
N LEU A 52 1.79 8.15 -11.69
CA LEU A 52 1.13 7.17 -12.55
C LEU A 52 -0.37 7.46 -12.71
N LEU A 53 -1.07 7.78 -11.63
CA LEU A 53 -2.50 8.13 -11.69
C LEU A 53 -2.73 9.46 -12.42
N THR A 54 -1.83 10.44 -12.26
CA THR A 54 -1.90 11.71 -12.98
C THR A 54 -1.66 11.52 -14.47
N MET A 55 -0.69 10.70 -14.85
CA MET A 55 -0.43 10.36 -16.26
C MET A 55 -1.62 9.62 -16.88
N LEU A 56 -2.22 8.67 -16.15
CA LEU A 56 -3.42 7.97 -16.59
C LEU A 56 -4.60 8.94 -16.80
N LEU A 57 -4.84 9.83 -15.83
CA LEU A 57 -5.90 10.85 -15.96
C LEU A 57 -5.67 11.73 -17.19
N ASN A 58 -4.44 12.22 -17.39
CA ASN A 58 -4.09 13.03 -18.56
C ASN A 58 -4.30 12.27 -19.87
N ALA A 59 -4.00 10.98 -19.92
CA ALA A 59 -4.23 10.15 -21.11
C ALA A 59 -5.74 9.99 -21.39
N LEU A 60 -6.53 9.70 -20.35
CA LEU A 60 -7.99 9.52 -20.46
C LEU A 60 -8.70 10.81 -20.87
N GLN A 61 -8.27 11.97 -20.38
CA GLN A 61 -8.84 13.27 -20.76
C GLN A 61 -8.67 13.62 -22.25
N ARG A 62 -7.74 12.97 -22.97
CA ARG A 62 -7.59 13.18 -24.42
C ARG A 62 -8.69 12.51 -25.24
N VAL A 63 -9.37 11.51 -24.67
CA VAL A 63 -10.31 10.63 -25.39
C VAL A 63 -11.69 10.56 -24.75
N LEU A 64 -11.84 10.97 -23.48
CA LEU A 64 -13.09 10.93 -22.72
C LEU A 64 -13.48 12.32 -22.21
N SER A 65 -14.75 12.48 -21.83
CA SER A 65 -15.19 13.66 -21.07
C SER A 65 -14.49 13.71 -19.70
N LEU A 66 -14.37 14.92 -19.15
CA LEU A 66 -13.68 15.17 -17.88
C LEU A 66 -14.19 14.26 -16.75
N GLU A 67 -15.52 14.15 -16.63
CA GLU A 67 -16.15 13.32 -15.59
C GLU A 67 -15.85 11.83 -15.76
N ALA A 68 -15.91 11.32 -17.00
CA ALA A 68 -15.60 9.93 -17.29
C ALA A 68 -14.12 9.62 -17.01
N ALA A 69 -13.21 10.53 -17.36
CA ALA A 69 -11.78 10.37 -17.10
C ALA A 69 -11.49 10.23 -15.60
N TYR A 70 -12.06 11.10 -14.74
CA TYR A 70 -11.90 10.97 -13.29
C TYR A 70 -12.47 9.66 -12.75
N ARG A 71 -13.69 9.26 -13.17
CA ARG A 71 -14.31 7.99 -12.73
C ARG A 71 -13.40 6.80 -13.06
N TRP A 72 -12.89 6.73 -14.28
CA TRP A 72 -12.00 5.65 -14.70
C TRP A 72 -10.64 5.68 -13.97
N THR A 73 -10.07 6.85 -13.70
CA THR A 73 -8.85 6.96 -12.88
C THR A 73 -9.08 6.44 -11.46
N PHE A 74 -10.21 6.77 -10.83
CA PHE A 74 -10.55 6.26 -9.49
C PHE A 74 -10.81 4.75 -9.48
N ILE A 75 -11.47 4.21 -10.51
CA ILE A 75 -11.66 2.76 -10.67
C ILE A 75 -10.31 2.06 -10.82
N ALA A 76 -9.41 2.59 -11.65
CA ALA A 76 -8.07 2.05 -11.83
C ALA A 76 -7.27 2.08 -10.51
N ALA A 77 -7.33 3.19 -9.77
CA ALA A 77 -6.71 3.30 -8.45
C ALA A 77 -7.25 2.23 -7.49
N ALA A 78 -8.57 2.01 -7.46
CA ALA A 78 -9.19 0.97 -6.63
C ALA A 78 -8.68 -0.43 -7.01
N ILE A 79 -8.63 -0.76 -8.31
CA ILE A 79 -8.12 -2.06 -8.78
C ILE A 79 -6.66 -2.26 -8.37
N ILE A 80 -5.81 -1.25 -8.58
CA ILE A 80 -4.39 -1.29 -8.18
C ILE A 80 -4.26 -1.54 -6.68
N THR A 81 -5.09 -0.91 -5.84
CA THR A 81 -5.07 -1.14 -4.39
C THR A 81 -5.59 -2.52 -3.97
N LEU A 82 -6.40 -3.19 -4.79
CA LEU A 82 -6.85 -4.55 -4.52
C LEU A 82 -5.83 -5.63 -4.91
N LEU A 83 -4.90 -5.37 -5.84
CA LEU A 83 -3.90 -6.36 -6.25
C LEU A 83 -3.10 -6.94 -5.07
N PRO A 84 -2.52 -6.13 -4.16
CA PRO A 84 -1.80 -6.65 -3.00
C PRO A 84 -2.70 -7.43 -2.03
N LEU A 85 -4.01 -7.16 -2.00
CA LEU A 85 -4.95 -7.91 -1.16
C LEU A 85 -5.09 -9.35 -1.65
N ILE A 86 -5.06 -9.57 -2.96
CA ILE A 86 -5.08 -10.91 -3.55
C ILE A 86 -3.83 -11.69 -3.10
N ASP A 87 -2.65 -11.07 -3.19
CA ASP A 87 -1.41 -11.69 -2.73
C ASP A 87 -1.42 -11.97 -1.22
N ALA A 88 -1.95 -11.04 -0.42
CA ALA A 88 -2.08 -11.20 1.03
C ALA A 88 -3.06 -12.32 1.42
N VAL A 89 -4.12 -12.55 0.65
CA VAL A 89 -5.07 -13.66 0.88
C VAL A 89 -4.47 -15.00 0.40
N CYS A 90 -3.66 -14.97 -0.66
CA CYS A 90 -2.93 -16.15 -1.16
C CYS A 90 -1.72 -16.53 -0.29
N LEU A 91 -1.23 -15.63 0.57
CA LEU A 91 -0.17 -15.89 1.54
C LEU A 91 -0.63 -16.99 2.51
N ASN A 92 0.04 -18.15 2.44
CA ASN A 92 -0.29 -19.32 3.23
C ASN A 92 0.09 -19.10 4.71
N ASN A 93 -0.83 -18.47 5.46
CA ASN A 93 -0.68 -18.08 6.87
C ASN A 93 -0.18 -19.22 7.77
N ARG A 94 -0.48 -20.48 7.44
CA ARG A 94 -0.03 -21.65 8.21
C ARG A 94 1.49 -21.84 8.16
N LYS A 95 2.13 -21.63 7.00
CA LYS A 95 3.59 -21.75 6.86
C LYS A 95 4.32 -20.59 7.53
N VAL A 96 3.78 -19.37 7.42
CA VAL A 96 4.34 -18.18 8.07
C VAL A 96 4.26 -18.30 9.60
N LEU A 97 3.11 -18.74 10.14
CA LEU A 97 2.94 -19.01 11.57
C LEU A 97 3.85 -20.13 12.10
N LEU A 98 4.07 -21.19 11.30
CA LEU A 98 4.98 -22.28 11.66
C LEU A 98 6.45 -21.82 11.67
N HIS A 99 6.86 -20.92 10.77
CA HIS A 99 8.20 -20.34 10.77
C HIS A 99 8.41 -19.41 11.98
N LEU A 100 7.45 -18.52 12.24
CA LEU A 100 7.47 -17.60 13.39
C LEU A 100 7.40 -18.30 14.76
N LYS A 101 6.79 -19.50 14.83
CA LYS A 101 6.82 -20.34 16.05
C LYS A 101 8.15 -21.10 16.22
N LYS A 102 8.88 -21.36 15.14
CA LYS A 102 10.16 -22.07 15.17
C LYS A 102 11.33 -21.15 15.54
N GLU A 103 11.20 -19.85 15.28
CA GLU A 103 12.18 -18.81 15.63
C GLU A 103 12.03 -18.26 17.06
N ARG A 104 10.99 -18.67 17.80
CA ARG A 104 10.86 -18.39 19.24
C ARG A 104 11.38 -19.58 20.06
N PRO A 105 12.61 -19.52 20.61
CA PRO A 105 13.04 -20.45 21.66
C PRO A 105 12.27 -20.26 22.96
#